data_AF-A0A6P0XYH3-F1
#
_entry.id   AF-A0A6P0XYH3-F1
#
_cell.length_a   1.000
_cell.length_b   1.000
_cell.length_c   1.000
_cell.angle_alpha   90.00
_cell.angle_beta   90.00
_cell.angle_gamma   90.00
#
_symmetry.space_group_name_H-M   'P 1'
#
loop_
_entity.id
_entity.type
_entity.pdbx_description
1 polymer ?
#
loop_
_entity_poly.entity_id
_entity_poly.type
_entity_poly.pdbx_seq_one_letter_code
_entity_poly.pdbx_strand_id
1 'polypeptide(L)' 'TGVIAGGAVRTVLELAGVQNILAKQLGSNNPLNNARAAVNALSALRTLADVAQERDLPVEHLYA' A
#
# COMPACT_ATOMS: atom_id res chain seq x y z
N THR A 1 8.73 -10.87 -7.45
CA THR A 1 9.02 -10.75 -6.00
C THR A 1 7.83 -11.34 -5.24
N GLY A 2 7.77 -11.27 -3.91
CA GLY A 2 6.67 -11.82 -3.12
C GLY A 2 6.21 -10.83 -2.05
N VAL A 3 5.41 -11.28 -1.08
CA VAL A 3 4.99 -10.46 0.06
C VAL A 3 5.99 -10.61 1.22
N ILE A 4 6.84 -9.60 1.42
CA ILE A 4 7.82 -9.58 2.52
C ILE A 4 7.36 -8.54 3.54
N ALA A 5 6.70 -9.01 4.61
CA ALA A 5 6.09 -8.18 5.63
C ALA A 5 6.00 -8.90 6.99
N GLY A 6 5.76 -8.15 8.07
CA GLY A 6 5.45 -8.71 9.39
C GLY A 6 4.06 -9.37 9.41
N GLY A 7 3.84 -10.36 10.30
CA GLY A 7 2.68 -11.27 10.22
C GLY A 7 1.32 -10.63 10.00
N ALA A 8 0.89 -9.70 10.86
CA ALA A 8 -0.41 -9.05 10.73
C ALA A 8 -0.56 -8.27 9.42
N VAL A 9 0.48 -7.53 9.02
CA VAL A 9 0.50 -6.76 7.77
C VAL A 9 0.54 -7.69 6.55
N ARG A 10 1.33 -8.78 6.61
CA ARG A 10 1.41 -9.79 5.55
C ARG A 10 0.04 -10.39 5.27
N THR A 11 -0.71 -10.82 6.29
CA THR A 11 -2.04 -11.40 6.11
C THR A 11 -2.99 -10.44 5.40
N VAL A 12 -2.99 -9.15 5.79
CA VAL A 12 -3.81 -8.13 5.12
C VAL A 12 -3.40 -7.99 3.65
N LEU A 13 -2.11 -7.88 3.36
CA LEU A 13 -1.59 -7.72 2.00
C LEU A 13 -1.89 -8.92 1.10
N GLU A 14 -1.75 -10.15 1.62
CA GLU A 14 -2.06 -11.38 0.90
C GLU A 14 -3.56 -11.47 0.59
N LEU A 15 -4.43 -11.18 1.57
CA LEU A 15 -5.89 -11.18 1.37
C LEU A 15 -6.35 -10.06 0.42
N ALA A 16 -5.64 -8.93 0.41
CA ALA A 16 -5.87 -7.85 -0.56
C ALA A 16 -5.42 -8.20 -1.99
N GLY A 17 -4.77 -9.36 -2.20
CA GLY A 17 -4.31 -9.81 -3.51
C GLY A 17 -3.01 -9.17 -3.98
N VAL A 18 -2.25 -8.52 -3.08
CA VAL A 18 -0.97 -7.91 -3.42
C VAL A 18 0.08 -9.00 -3.61
N GLN A 19 0.63 -9.10 -4.81
CA GLN A 19 1.61 -10.16 -5.13
C GLN A 19 3.05 -9.77 -4.76
N ASN A 20 3.41 -8.50 -4.93
CA ASN A 20 4.78 -8.02 -4.85
C ASN A 20 4.87 -6.78 -3.97
N ILE A 21 5.39 -6.90 -2.75
CA ILE A 21 5.52 -5.76 -1.83
C ILE A 21 6.57 -6.01 -0.74
N LEU A 22 7.28 -4.95 -0.37
CA LEU A 22 8.12 -4.87 0.82
C LEU A 22 7.41 -3.99 1.86
N ALA A 23 7.21 -4.51 3.06
CA ALA A 23 6.63 -3.72 4.15
C ALA A 23 7.36 -3.97 5.46
N LYS A 24 7.50 -2.91 6.26
CA LYS A 24 8.07 -2.98 7.60
C LYS A 24 7.16 -2.27 8.59
N GLN A 25 6.73 -3.02 9.60
CA GLN A 25 6.11 -2.48 10.80
C GLN A 25 7.17 -1.78 11.66
N LEU A 26 6.92 -0.52 12.03
CA LEU A 26 7.73 0.26 12.96
C LEU A 26 6.87 0.65 14.17
N GLY A 27 7.49 0.78 15.35
CA GLY A 27 6.79 1.11 16.59
C GLY A 27 6.14 -0.11 17.26
N SER A 28 4.84 -0.03 17.55
CA SER A 28 4.12 -1.04 18.34
C SER A 28 4.04 -2.41 17.65
N ASN A 29 4.05 -3.47 18.46
CA ASN A 29 3.88 -4.85 18.01
C ASN A 29 2.44 -5.38 18.16
N ASN A 30 1.45 -4.52 18.43
CA ASN A 30 0.05 -4.93 18.57
C ASN A 30 -0.53 -5.38 17.20
N PRO A 31 -0.91 -6.67 17.04
CA PRO A 31 -1.34 -7.20 15.75
C PRO A 31 -2.58 -6.51 15.17
N LEU A 32 -3.57 -6.19 16.00
CA LEU A 32 -4.82 -5.56 15.55
C LEU A 32 -4.58 -4.16 14.99
N ASN A 33 -3.77 -3.37 15.71
CA ASN A 33 -3.45 -2.01 15.27
C ASN A 33 -2.58 -2.03 14.02
N ASN A 34 -1.68 -2.99 13.89
CA ASN A 34 -0.83 -3.12 12.70
C ASN A 34 -1.65 -3.57 11.48
N ALA A 35 -2.64 -4.45 11.65
CA ALA A 35 -3.59 -4.77 10.58
C ALA A 35 -4.42 -3.55 10.16
N ARG A 36 -4.95 -2.78 11.12
CA ARG A 36 -5.69 -1.53 10.85
C ARG A 36 -4.82 -0.49 10.13
N ALA A 37 -3.57 -0.33 10.55
CA ALA A 37 -2.62 0.56 9.90
C ALA A 37 -2.35 0.14 8.46
N ALA A 38 -2.23 -1.16 8.19
CA ALA A 38 -2.07 -1.67 6.83
C ALA A 38 -3.28 -1.37 5.94
N VAL A 39 -4.51 -1.57 6.44
CA VAL A 39 -5.73 -1.21 5.70
C VAL A 39 -5.79 0.29 5.42
N ASN A 40 -5.53 1.14 6.42
CA ASN A 40 -5.49 2.59 6.23
C ASN A 40 -4.46 3.02 5.19
N ALA A 41 -3.27 2.40 5.19
CA ALA A 41 -2.23 2.70 4.22
C ALA A 41 -2.67 2.36 2.80
N LEU A 42 -3.32 1.21 2.59
CA LEU A 42 -3.85 0.81 1.29
C LEU A 42 -4.96 1.76 0.80
N SER A 43 -5.86 2.18 1.68
CA SER A 43 -6.93 3.13 1.34
C SER A 43 -6.43 4.53 0.98
N ALA A 44 -5.23 4.91 1.43
CA ALA A 44 -4.63 6.21 1.12
C ALA A 44 -3.79 6.21 -0.18
N LEU A 45 -3.63 5.06 -0.84
CA LEU A 45 -2.93 4.98 -2.11
C LEU A 45 -3.70 5.73 -3.20
N ARG A 46 -2.97 6.43 -4.05
CA ARG A 46 -3.51 7.15 -5.20
C ARG A 46 -3.00 6.52 -6.48
N THR A 47 -3.87 6.40 -7.48
CA THR A 47 -3.45 5.94 -8.80
C THR A 47 -2.86 7.09 -9.59
N LEU A 48 -2.11 6.75 -10.64
CA LEU A 48 -1.52 7.75 -11.52
C LEU A 48 -2.59 8.53 -12.29
N ALA A 49 -3.72 7.90 -12.61
CA ALA A 49 -4.89 8.57 -13.19
C ALA A 49 -5.46 9.63 -12.23
N ASP A 50 -5.63 9.30 -10.95
CA ASP A 50 -6.16 10.25 -9.94
C ASP A 50 -5.24 11.47 -9.78
N VAL A 51 -3.93 11.25 -9.82
CA VAL A 51 -2.93 12.32 -9.69
C VAL A 51 -2.84 13.16 -10.96
N ALA A 52 -2.91 12.54 -12.14
CA ALA A 52 -2.91 13.24 -13.42
C ALA A 52 -4.12 14.17 -13.55
N GLN A 53 -5.31 13.67 -13.18
CA GLN A 53 -6.54 14.45 -13.19
C GLN A 53 -6.50 15.63 -12.21
N GLU A 54 -5.99 15.43 -10.99
CA GLU A 54 -5.87 16.52 -10.01
C GLU A 54 -4.92 17.62 -10.49
N ARG A 55 -3.87 17.25 -11.22
CA ARG A 55 -2.82 18.17 -11.71
C ARG A 55 -3.10 18.76 -13.09
N ASP A 56 -4.19 18.36 -13.73
CA ASP A 56 -4.54 18.73 -15.11
C ASP A 56 -3.40 18.44 -16.10
N LEU A 57 -2.81 17.24 -15.97
CA LEU A 57 -1.73 16.77 -16.83
C LEU A 57 -2.10 15.45 -17.51
N PRO A 58 -1.63 15.22 -18.74
CA PRO A 58 -1.70 13.91 -19.37
C PRO A 58 -0.90 12.87 -18.57
N VAL A 59 -1.45 11.66 -18.39
CA VAL A 59 -0.91 10.62 -17.49
C VAL A 59 0.50 10.19 -17.92
N GLU A 60 0.80 10.26 -19.21
CA GLU A 60 2.11 9.92 -19.81
C GLU A 60 3.26 10.72 -19.19
N HIS A 61 2.99 11.95 -18.72
CA HIS A 61 4.01 12.79 -18.11
C HIS A 61 4.42 12.34 -16.70
N LEU A 62 3.67 11.41 -16.08
CA LEU A 62 3.97 10.90 -14.73
C LEU A 62 4.86 9.63 -14.73
N TYR A 63 5.03 8.98 -15.89
CA TYR A 63 5.82 7.76 -16.03
C TYR A 63 7.19 7.96 -16.67
N ALA A 64 7.48 9.18 -17.15
CA ALA A 64 8.71 9.54 -17.86
C ALA A 64 9.90 9.75 -16.92
#